data_AF-A0A9E6F0E9-F1
#
_entry.id   AF-A0A9E6F0E9-F1
#
_cell.length_a   1.000
_cell.length_b   1.000
_cell.length_c   1.000
_cell.angle_alpha   90.00
_cell.angle_beta   90.00
_cell.angle_gamma   90.00
#
_symmetry.space_group_name_H-M   'P 1'
#
loop_
_entity.id
_entity.type
_entity.pdbx_description
1 polymer ?
#
loop_
_entity_poly.entity_id
_entity_poly.type
_entity_poly.pdbx_seq_one_letter_code
_entity_poly.pdbx_strand_id
1 'polypeptide(L)'
;MNTKQNKIKNKKNQSPQKKPNQKVDNNNISKCYWLALAGVFIITLIIYFKATGFGYVWDDDLYIIQNSHIKNIKWENIKLFFTEFYAGNYQPITILTYAVEQKLFKDPSVFLHINNIIIHIINTYLVFVLIKKISPKNAVVALITAAFFAVHPMHVESVAWISERKDVLYSLFFLLSLIVYCNYLKTQNIKLLIYAAVFFILSCLSKSAAVVLP
;
A
#
# COMPACT_ATOMS: atom_id res chain seq x y z
N MET A 1 -26.88 26.01 -78.19
CA MET A 1 -25.63 25.44 -77.65
C MET A 1 -25.03 26.43 -76.66
N ASN A 2 -25.30 26.30 -75.35
CA ASN A 2 -24.54 26.99 -74.28
C ASN A 2 -25.04 26.55 -72.89
N THR A 3 -24.50 25.46 -72.35
CA THR A 3 -24.78 25.01 -70.97
C THR A 3 -23.68 24.09 -70.43
N LYS A 4 -22.45 24.58 -70.26
CA LYS A 4 -21.42 23.88 -69.43
C LYS A 4 -20.42 24.85 -68.78
N GLN A 5 -20.86 25.62 -67.77
CA GLN A 5 -19.92 26.27 -66.83
C GLN A 5 -20.29 26.16 -65.33
N ASN A 6 -21.31 25.40 -64.94
CA ASN A 6 -21.71 25.26 -63.53
C ASN A 6 -21.35 23.90 -62.91
N LYS A 7 -20.06 23.54 -62.84
CA LYS A 7 -19.61 22.35 -62.09
C LYS A 7 -18.35 22.53 -61.23
N ILE A 8 -17.99 23.76 -60.84
CA ILE A 8 -16.85 23.99 -59.93
C ILE A 8 -17.24 24.91 -58.76
N LYS A 9 -18.33 24.58 -58.05
CA LYS A 9 -18.59 25.11 -56.70
C LYS A 9 -19.44 24.09 -55.93
N ASN A 10 -18.77 23.14 -55.25
CA ASN A 10 -19.28 22.42 -54.06
C ASN A 10 -18.25 21.39 -53.55
N LYS A 11 -17.04 21.85 -53.23
CA LYS A 11 -16.09 21.12 -52.39
C LYS A 11 -15.62 22.04 -51.27
N LYS A 12 -16.50 22.32 -50.31
CA LYS A 12 -16.10 22.83 -48.98
C LYS A 12 -16.98 22.19 -47.91
N ASN A 13 -16.29 21.67 -46.91
CA ASN A 13 -16.74 21.36 -45.56
C ASN A 13 -17.64 20.12 -45.37
N GLN A 14 -17.04 18.94 -45.50
CA GLN A 14 -17.36 17.85 -44.58
C GLN A 14 -16.23 17.77 -43.56
N SER A 15 -16.52 18.19 -42.33
CA SER A 15 -15.68 17.97 -41.16
C SER A 15 -15.47 16.46 -40.97
N PRO A 16 -14.28 16.01 -40.55
CA PRO A 16 -14.06 14.60 -40.25
C PRO A 16 -15.00 14.19 -39.12
N GLN A 17 -15.93 13.27 -39.41
CA GLN A 17 -16.78 12.63 -38.41
C GLN A 17 -15.88 11.99 -37.35
N LYS A 18 -15.92 12.54 -36.13
CA LYS A 18 -15.34 11.91 -34.93
C LYS A 18 -15.94 10.51 -34.83
N LYS A 19 -15.11 9.48 -35.02
CA LYS A 19 -15.45 8.09 -34.68
C LYS A 19 -16.02 8.08 -33.26
N PRO A 20 -17.14 7.40 -33.00
CA PRO A 20 -17.69 7.33 -31.65
C PRO A 20 -16.62 6.77 -30.72
N ASN A 21 -16.32 7.53 -29.67
CA ASN A 21 -15.46 7.14 -28.57
C ASN A 21 -15.97 5.79 -28.06
N GLN A 22 -15.28 4.70 -28.42
CA GLN A 22 -15.50 3.42 -27.79
C GLN A 22 -15.21 3.63 -26.31
N LYS A 23 -16.28 3.65 -25.49
CA LYS A 23 -16.15 3.48 -24.05
C LYS A 23 -15.47 2.13 -23.86
N VAL A 24 -14.17 2.16 -23.59
CA VAL A 24 -13.45 0.98 -23.11
C VAL A 24 -14.08 0.70 -21.76
N ASP A 25 -14.96 -0.31 -21.71
CA ASP A 25 -15.51 -0.86 -20.47
C ASP A 25 -14.36 -1.52 -19.69
N ASN A 26 -13.54 -0.67 -19.08
CA ASN A 26 -12.50 -1.00 -18.15
C ASN A 26 -13.17 -1.15 -16.78
N ASN A 27 -13.35 -2.38 -16.29
CA ASN A 27 -13.11 -2.76 -14.88
C ASN A 27 -13.72 -4.09 -14.42
N ASN A 28 -14.30 -4.92 -15.29
CA ASN A 28 -14.72 -6.26 -14.85
C ASN A 28 -13.51 -7.21 -14.78
N ILE A 29 -12.81 -7.16 -13.64
CA ILE A 29 -11.86 -8.21 -13.23
C ILE A 29 -12.67 -9.50 -13.13
N SER A 30 -12.33 -10.49 -13.95
CA SER A 30 -13.03 -11.78 -13.93
C SER A 30 -12.89 -12.45 -12.56
N LYS A 31 -13.91 -13.24 -12.17
CA LYS A 31 -13.90 -14.00 -10.90
C LYS A 31 -12.61 -14.82 -10.70
N CYS A 32 -12.02 -15.31 -11.78
CA CYS A 32 -10.77 -16.07 -11.76
C CYS A 32 -9.59 -15.28 -11.15
N TYR A 33 -9.48 -13.96 -11.39
CA TYR A 33 -8.41 -13.16 -10.80
C TYR A 33 -8.58 -12.96 -9.29
N TRP A 34 -9.82 -12.80 -8.83
CA TRP A 34 -10.11 -12.71 -7.40
C TRP A 34 -9.80 -14.02 -6.68
N LEU A 35 -10.13 -15.16 -7.30
CA LEU A 35 -9.76 -16.48 -6.79
C LEU A 35 -8.24 -16.66 -6.75
N ALA A 36 -7.53 -16.26 -7.81
CA ALA A 36 -6.07 -16.34 -7.84
C ALA A 36 -5.42 -15.44 -6.76
N LEU A 37 -5.94 -14.23 -6.56
CA LEU A 37 -5.47 -13.31 -5.53
C LEU A 37 -5.74 -13.85 -4.12
N ALA A 38 -6.90 -14.47 -3.89
CA ALA A 38 -7.18 -15.18 -2.65
C ALA A 38 -6.20 -16.35 -2.43
N GLY A 39 -5.87 -17.08 -3.51
CA GLY A 39 -4.82 -18.11 -3.48
C GLY A 39 -3.45 -17.55 -3.06
N VAL A 40 -3.06 -16.39 -3.59
CA VAL A 40 -1.83 -15.69 -3.17
C VAL A 40 -1.88 -15.40 -1.66
N PHE A 41 -2.98 -14.86 -1.14
CA PHE A 41 -3.09 -14.54 0.29
C PHE A 41 -2.99 -15.78 1.18
N ILE A 42 -3.62 -16.89 0.76
CA ILE A 42 -3.54 -18.17 1.49
C ILE A 42 -2.10 -18.67 1.50
N ILE A 43 -1.40 -18.63 0.35
CA ILE A 43 0.01 -19.04 0.25
C ILE A 43 0.89 -18.17 1.14
N THR A 44 0.71 -16.84 1.11
CA THR A 44 1.43 -15.90 1.99
C THR A 44 1.20 -16.25 3.46
N LEU A 45 -0.04 -16.51 3.86
CA LEU A 45 -0.35 -16.90 5.23
C LEU A 45 0.38 -18.19 5.61
N ILE A 46 0.35 -19.22 4.76
CA ILE A 46 1.04 -20.50 5.02
C ILE A 46 2.55 -20.30 5.20
N ILE A 47 3.18 -19.51 4.33
CA ILE A 47 4.64 -19.24 4.39
C ILE A 47 5.02 -18.57 5.70
N TYR A 48 4.28 -17.53 6.11
CA TYR A 48 4.61 -16.76 7.30
C TYR A 48 3.97 -17.27 8.60
N PHE A 49 3.05 -18.24 8.53
CA PHE A 49 2.35 -18.77 9.71
C PHE A 49 3.31 -19.27 10.78
N LYS A 50 4.42 -19.90 10.39
CA LYS A 50 5.43 -20.38 11.33
C LYS A 50 6.02 -19.26 12.20
N ALA A 51 6.04 -18.02 11.70
CA ALA A 51 6.55 -16.87 12.44
C ALA A 51 5.76 -16.59 13.72
N THR A 52 4.46 -16.94 13.78
CA THR A 52 3.65 -16.72 14.98
C THR A 52 4.05 -17.63 16.16
N GLY A 53 4.86 -18.66 15.91
CA GLY A 53 5.42 -19.51 16.95
C GLY A 53 6.83 -19.09 17.40
N PHE A 54 7.38 -18.02 16.83
CA PHE A 54 8.65 -17.45 17.28
C PHE A 54 8.42 -16.52 18.47
N GLY A 55 9.43 -16.40 19.33
CA GLY A 55 9.45 -15.41 20.41
C GLY A 55 10.12 -14.11 19.97
N TYR A 56 10.36 -13.22 20.93
CA TYR A 56 11.13 -12.00 20.71
C TYR A 56 12.57 -12.32 20.27
N VAL A 57 13.07 -11.61 19.27
CA VAL A 57 14.44 -11.75 18.76
C VAL A 57 15.10 -10.39 18.55
N TRP A 58 16.43 -10.34 18.67
CA TRP A 58 17.25 -9.16 18.40
C TRP A 58 16.79 -7.90 19.18
N ASP A 59 16.37 -6.85 18.49
CA ASP A 59 15.94 -5.59 19.10
C ASP A 59 14.47 -5.60 19.57
N ASP A 60 13.75 -6.72 19.43
CA ASP A 60 12.39 -6.87 19.96
C ASP A 60 12.36 -6.63 21.47
N ASP A 61 13.37 -7.09 22.19
CA ASP A 61 13.48 -6.86 23.63
C ASP A 61 13.55 -5.36 23.93
N LEU A 62 14.30 -4.61 23.12
CA LEU A 62 14.45 -3.17 23.27
C LEU A 62 13.14 -2.44 22.98
N TYR A 63 12.50 -2.72 21.85
CA TYR A 63 11.27 -2.05 21.44
C TYR A 63 10.03 -2.45 22.25
N ILE A 64 9.95 -3.70 22.70
CA ILE A 64 8.73 -4.28 23.27
C ILE A 64 8.82 -4.50 24.78
N ILE A 65 9.89 -5.13 25.27
CA ILE A 65 9.99 -5.55 26.68
C ILE A 65 10.53 -4.42 27.56
N GLN A 66 11.61 -3.80 27.11
CA GLN A 66 12.35 -2.77 27.84
C GLN A 66 11.72 -1.39 27.72
N ASN A 67 10.92 -1.17 26.67
CA ASN A 67 10.23 0.09 26.45
C ASN A 67 9.10 0.32 27.46
N SER A 68 9.38 1.08 28.52
CA SER A 68 8.40 1.42 29.55
C SER A 68 7.27 2.32 29.03
N HIS A 69 7.49 3.08 27.96
CA HIS A 69 6.52 4.03 27.42
C HIS A 69 5.32 3.33 26.76
N ILE A 70 5.52 2.12 26.22
CA ILE A 70 4.42 1.38 25.56
C ILE A 70 3.58 0.54 26.54
N LYS A 71 4.03 0.34 27.78
CA LYS A 71 3.31 -0.46 28.79
C LYS A 71 2.02 0.20 29.28
N ASN A 72 1.93 1.52 29.17
CA ASN A 72 0.75 2.28 29.58
C ASN A 72 0.44 3.37 28.53
N ILE A 73 -0.73 3.27 27.89
CA ILE A 73 -1.21 4.32 26.98
C ILE A 73 -1.73 5.50 27.81
N LYS A 74 -0.83 6.43 28.13
CA LYS A 74 -1.13 7.75 28.72
C LYS A 74 -0.76 8.83 27.73
N TRP A 75 -1.42 9.98 27.82
CA TRP A 75 -1.14 11.12 26.94
C TRP A 75 0.34 11.54 26.96
N GLU A 76 0.96 11.50 28.15
CA GLU A 76 2.40 11.77 28.33
C GLU A 76 3.26 10.82 27.49
N ASN A 77 2.98 9.52 27.53
CA ASN A 77 3.73 8.52 26.74
C ASN A 77 3.48 8.66 25.24
N ILE A 78 2.24 8.95 24.83
CA ILE A 78 1.92 9.21 23.43
C ILE A 78 2.74 10.41 22.93
N LYS A 79 2.82 11.49 23.72
CA LYS A 79 3.63 12.66 23.36
C LYS A 79 5.09 12.26 23.13
N LEU A 80 5.67 11.42 24.00
CA LEU A 80 7.04 10.95 23.87
C LEU A 80 7.29 10.21 22.54
N PHE A 81 6.33 9.41 22.07
CA PHE A 81 6.46 8.71 20.77
C PHE A 81 6.70 9.68 19.61
N PHE A 82 6.11 10.88 19.66
CA PHE A 82 6.19 11.89 18.59
C PHE A 82 7.26 12.95 18.83
N THR A 83 7.90 12.99 20.01
CA THR A 83 8.92 14.01 20.34
C THR A 83 10.32 13.45 20.53
N GLU A 84 10.47 12.16 20.79
CA GLU A 84 11.76 11.55 21.11
C GLU A 84 12.15 10.45 20.14
N PHE A 85 13.47 10.19 20.03
CA PHE A 85 14.00 9.04 19.33
C PHE A 85 14.04 7.86 20.30
N TYR A 86 13.61 6.68 19.83
CA TYR A 86 13.73 5.44 20.59
C TYR A 86 14.63 4.46 19.85
N ALA A 87 15.62 3.90 20.55
CA ALA A 87 16.63 3.02 19.95
C ALA A 87 17.28 3.62 18.68
N GLY A 88 17.60 4.92 18.72
CA GLY A 88 18.22 5.64 17.60
C GLY A 88 17.27 5.95 16.43
N ASN A 89 15.98 5.67 16.56
CA ASN A 89 15.01 5.77 15.48
C ASN A 89 13.82 6.69 15.84
N TYR A 90 13.36 7.48 14.87
CA TYR A 90 12.11 8.26 14.98
C TYR A 90 11.00 7.54 14.23
N GLN A 91 10.19 6.77 14.95
CA GLN A 91 9.14 5.89 14.39
C GLN A 91 7.84 5.90 15.23
N PRO A 92 7.24 7.08 15.49
CA PRO A 92 6.07 7.23 16.37
C PRO A 92 4.92 6.28 16.07
N ILE A 93 4.58 6.09 14.79
CA ILE A 93 3.41 5.29 14.40
C ILE A 93 3.68 3.82 14.69
N THR A 94 4.88 3.33 14.42
CA THR A 94 5.30 1.97 14.75
C THR A 94 5.22 1.72 16.25
N ILE A 95 5.81 2.60 17.07
CA ILE A 95 5.78 2.49 18.54
C ILE A 95 4.34 2.53 19.07
N LEU A 96 3.50 3.39 18.49
CA LEU A 96 2.08 3.48 18.86
C LEU A 96 1.35 2.15 18.63
N THR A 97 1.63 1.42 17.54
CA THR A 97 1.03 0.10 17.31
C THR A 97 1.40 -0.90 18.41
N TYR A 98 2.68 -0.93 18.82
CA TYR A 98 3.12 -1.80 19.91
C TYR A 98 2.43 -1.46 21.23
N ALA A 99 2.27 -0.17 21.54
CA ALA A 99 1.56 0.27 22.74
C ALA A 99 0.09 -0.16 22.76
N VAL A 100 -0.57 -0.13 21.60
CA VAL A 100 -1.95 -0.62 21.45
C VAL A 100 -2.01 -2.13 21.72
N GLU A 101 -1.14 -2.94 21.13
CA GLU A 101 -1.15 -4.40 21.36
C GLU A 101 -0.78 -4.80 22.77
N GLN A 102 0.21 -4.14 23.38
CA GLN A 102 0.57 -4.34 24.80
C GLN A 102 -0.61 -4.08 25.75
N LYS A 103 -1.48 -3.14 25.40
CA LYS A 103 -2.69 -2.87 26.19
C LYS A 103 -3.78 -3.93 25.98
N LEU A 104 -3.88 -4.49 24.78
CA LEU A 104 -4.94 -5.43 24.41
C LEU A 104 -4.64 -6.87 24.85
N PHE A 105 -3.37 -7.27 24.88
CA PHE A 105 -2.95 -8.64 25.13
C PHE A 105 -1.96 -8.74 26.29
N LYS A 106 -2.12 -9.77 27.13
CA LYS A 106 -1.18 -10.03 28.24
C LYS A 106 0.18 -10.52 27.76
N ASP A 107 0.18 -11.34 26.71
CA ASP A 107 1.38 -11.70 25.94
C ASP A 107 1.12 -11.34 24.48
N PRO A 108 1.69 -10.22 23.99
CA PRO A 108 1.42 -9.76 22.64
C PRO A 108 2.27 -10.47 21.58
N SER A 109 3.25 -11.32 21.92
CA SER A 109 4.23 -11.88 20.96
C SER A 109 3.58 -12.48 19.71
N VAL A 110 2.62 -13.40 19.91
CA VAL A 110 1.89 -14.05 18.80
C VAL A 110 1.12 -13.02 17.97
N PHE A 111 0.46 -12.07 18.63
CA PHE A 111 -0.35 -11.04 17.97
C PHE A 111 0.51 -10.04 17.20
N LEU A 112 1.72 -9.76 17.68
CA LEU A 112 2.67 -8.88 17.03
C LEU A 112 3.10 -9.44 15.68
N HIS A 113 3.40 -10.75 15.62
CA HIS A 113 3.67 -11.46 14.36
C HIS A 113 2.44 -11.50 13.45
N ILE A 114 1.27 -11.84 13.98
CA ILE A 114 0.02 -11.88 13.20
C ILE A 114 -0.24 -10.53 12.53
N ASN A 115 -0.07 -9.42 13.25
CA ASN A 115 -0.29 -8.10 12.70
C ASN A 115 0.70 -7.76 11.57
N ASN A 116 1.98 -8.14 11.68
CA ASN A 116 2.93 -7.94 10.57
C ASN A 116 2.51 -8.74 9.33
N ILE A 117 2.05 -9.98 9.50
CA ILE A 117 1.56 -10.83 8.40
C ILE A 117 0.32 -10.21 7.74
N ILE A 118 -0.64 -9.72 8.55
CA ILE A 118 -1.86 -9.06 8.04
C ILE A 118 -1.48 -7.81 7.24
N ILE A 119 -0.59 -6.96 7.77
CA ILE A 119 -0.14 -5.75 7.07
C ILE A 119 0.55 -6.13 5.76
N HIS A 120 1.37 -7.20 5.72
CA HIS A 120 2.00 -7.68 4.50
C HIS A 120 0.99 -8.19 3.45
N ILE A 121 -0.07 -8.89 3.87
CA ILE A 121 -1.16 -9.30 2.98
C ILE A 121 -1.87 -8.06 2.40
N ILE A 122 -2.11 -7.03 3.22
CA ILE A 122 -2.68 -5.77 2.75
C ILE A 122 -1.72 -5.09 1.76
N ASN A 123 -0.42 -5.04 2.04
CA ASN A 123 0.58 -4.51 1.12
C ASN A 123 0.57 -5.25 -0.22
N THR A 124 0.49 -6.58 -0.18
CA THR A 124 0.37 -7.43 -1.37
C THR A 124 -0.85 -7.05 -2.21
N TYR A 125 -2.00 -6.82 -1.56
CA TYR A 125 -3.20 -6.32 -2.22
C TYR A 125 -3.00 -4.91 -2.82
N LEU A 126 -2.36 -4.00 -2.09
CA LEU A 126 -2.11 -2.65 -2.57
C LEU A 126 -1.14 -2.64 -3.76
N VAL A 127 -0.13 -3.51 -3.78
CA VAL A 127 0.73 -3.73 -4.96
C VAL A 127 -0.11 -4.16 -6.16
N PHE A 128 -1.00 -5.15 -6.00
CA PHE A 128 -1.93 -5.54 -7.07
C PHE A 128 -2.74 -4.34 -7.59
N VAL A 129 -3.33 -3.53 -6.69
CA VAL A 129 -4.12 -2.35 -7.05
C VAL A 129 -3.27 -1.30 -7.78
N LEU A 130 -2.06 -1.02 -7.29
CA LEU A 130 -1.15 -0.04 -7.89
C LEU A 130 -0.74 -0.47 -9.30
N ILE A 131 -0.31 -1.72 -9.49
CA ILE A 131 0.06 -2.24 -10.81
C ILE A 131 -1.15 -2.26 -11.75
N LYS A 132 -2.36 -2.57 -11.26
CA LYS A 132 -3.59 -2.42 -12.06
C LYS A 132 -3.85 -0.98 -12.49
N LYS A 133 -3.47 0.02 -11.70
CA LYS A 133 -3.61 1.44 -12.10
C LYS A 133 -2.60 1.86 -13.15
N ILE A 134 -1.37 1.34 -13.08
CA ILE A 134 -0.28 1.63 -14.01
C ILE A 134 -0.48 0.88 -15.34
N SER A 135 -0.85 -0.40 -15.28
CA SER A 135 -1.06 -1.27 -16.45
C SER A 135 -2.48 -1.84 -16.49
N PRO A 136 -3.50 -1.01 -16.80
CA PRO A 136 -4.91 -1.39 -16.68
C PRO A 136 -5.32 -2.55 -17.59
N LYS A 137 -4.68 -2.68 -18.76
CA LYS A 137 -4.97 -3.73 -19.76
C LYS A 137 -4.48 -5.12 -19.36
N ASN A 138 -3.51 -5.22 -18.45
CA ASN A 138 -2.81 -6.48 -18.16
C ASN A 138 -2.99 -6.89 -16.69
N ALA A 139 -4.16 -7.45 -16.35
CA ALA A 139 -4.44 -7.93 -14.99
C ALA A 139 -3.50 -9.06 -14.54
N VAL A 140 -3.01 -9.87 -15.49
CA VAL A 140 -2.02 -10.92 -15.24
C VAL A 140 -0.72 -10.35 -14.69
N VAL A 141 -0.24 -9.22 -15.23
CA VAL A 141 0.99 -8.57 -14.75
C VAL A 141 0.81 -8.13 -13.30
N ALA A 142 -0.32 -7.51 -12.95
CA ALA A 142 -0.60 -7.12 -11.57
C ALA A 142 -0.64 -8.31 -10.61
N LEU A 143 -1.26 -9.42 -11.02
CA LEU A 143 -1.33 -10.63 -10.23
C LEU A 143 0.05 -11.26 -10.01
N ILE A 144 0.84 -11.37 -11.09
CA ILE A 144 2.20 -11.92 -11.02
C ILE A 144 3.08 -11.05 -10.12
N THR A 145 3.06 -9.72 -10.30
CA THR A 145 3.84 -8.80 -9.45
C THR A 145 3.43 -8.90 -7.98
N ALA A 146 2.13 -8.97 -7.69
CA ALA A 146 1.66 -9.16 -6.32
C ALA A 146 2.09 -10.52 -5.75
N ALA A 147 1.99 -11.61 -6.52
CA ALA A 147 2.44 -12.93 -6.08
C ALA A 147 3.94 -12.95 -5.77
N PHE A 148 4.77 -12.36 -6.65
CA PHE A 148 6.21 -12.22 -6.40
C PHE A 148 6.47 -11.41 -5.13
N PHE A 149 5.82 -10.25 -4.97
CA PHE A 149 5.94 -9.43 -3.76
C PHE A 149 5.55 -10.21 -2.49
N ALA A 150 4.49 -11.01 -2.55
CA ALA A 150 3.99 -11.72 -1.38
C ALA A 150 5.01 -12.75 -0.84
N VAL A 151 5.66 -13.49 -1.74
CA VAL A 151 6.51 -14.65 -1.41
C VAL A 151 8.02 -14.37 -1.49
N HIS A 152 8.42 -13.14 -1.83
CA HIS A 152 9.83 -12.81 -2.07
C HIS A 152 10.68 -13.01 -0.79
N PRO A 153 11.80 -13.75 -0.83
CA PRO A 153 12.63 -14.01 0.35
C PRO A 153 13.15 -12.76 1.07
N MET A 154 13.40 -11.66 0.33
CA MET A 154 13.80 -10.39 0.95
C MET A 154 12.77 -9.80 1.93
N HIS A 155 11.49 -10.21 1.86
CA HIS A 155 10.48 -9.75 2.81
C HIS A 155 10.41 -10.62 4.06
N VAL A 156 11.14 -11.73 4.13
CA VAL A 156 11.08 -12.64 5.29
C VAL A 156 11.49 -11.93 6.56
N GLU A 157 12.57 -11.15 6.54
CA GLU A 157 13.01 -10.36 7.68
C GLU A 157 11.95 -9.33 8.06
N SER A 158 11.45 -8.55 7.09
CA SER A 158 10.45 -7.51 7.35
C SER A 158 9.12 -8.02 7.91
N VAL A 159 8.73 -9.25 7.57
CA VAL A 159 7.43 -9.83 7.95
C VAL A 159 7.54 -10.67 9.22
N ALA A 160 8.60 -11.47 9.36
CA ALA A 160 8.74 -12.41 10.46
C ALA A 160 9.28 -11.75 11.74
N TRP A 161 10.10 -10.71 11.64
CA TRP A 161 10.66 -10.00 12.79
C TRP A 161 9.67 -8.95 13.30
N ILE A 162 9.36 -8.96 14.60
CA ILE A 162 8.38 -8.05 15.20
C ILE A 162 8.80 -6.60 14.99
N SER A 163 10.05 -6.25 15.34
CA SER A 163 10.56 -4.88 15.29
C SER A 163 10.72 -4.32 13.88
N GLU A 164 10.69 -5.15 12.85
CA GLU A 164 10.58 -4.71 11.45
C GLU A 164 9.15 -4.39 11.03
N ARG A 165 8.20 -4.31 11.96
CA ARG A 165 6.89 -3.72 11.69
C ARG A 165 6.97 -2.37 11.00
N LYS A 166 7.98 -1.57 11.34
CA LYS A 166 8.29 -0.30 10.68
C LYS A 166 8.31 -0.44 9.16
N ASP A 167 8.79 -1.56 8.62
CA ASP A 167 8.94 -1.82 7.18
C ASP A 167 7.62 -2.15 6.50
N VAL A 168 6.84 -3.06 7.08
CA VAL A 168 5.52 -3.38 6.56
C VAL A 168 4.56 -2.20 6.71
N LEU A 169 4.68 -1.41 7.78
CA LEU A 169 3.79 -0.28 8.06
C LEU A 169 4.12 0.96 7.22
N TYR A 170 5.40 1.31 7.03
CA TYR A 170 5.73 2.39 6.10
C TYR A 170 5.27 2.01 4.68
N SER A 171 5.49 0.76 4.26
CA SER A 171 5.10 0.27 2.94
C SER A 171 3.59 0.39 2.70
N LEU A 172 2.77 0.10 3.72
CA LEU A 172 1.31 0.27 3.68
C LEU A 172 0.92 1.69 3.35
N PHE A 173 1.41 2.64 4.14
CA PHE A 173 1.07 4.04 3.95
C PHE A 173 1.70 4.63 2.67
N PHE A 174 2.88 4.15 2.27
CA PHE A 174 3.54 4.53 1.04
C PHE A 174 2.71 4.12 -0.19
N LEU A 175 2.27 2.86 -0.23
CA LEU A 175 1.44 2.34 -1.32
C LEU A 175 0.06 3.03 -1.36
N LEU A 176 -0.56 3.27 -0.20
CA LEU A 176 -1.81 4.04 -0.13
C LEU A 176 -1.63 5.45 -0.69
N SER A 177 -0.56 6.14 -0.31
CA SER A 177 -0.24 7.48 -0.82
C SER A 177 -0.11 7.48 -2.35
N LEU A 178 0.66 6.53 -2.93
CA LEU A 178 0.83 6.40 -4.38
C LEU A 178 -0.48 6.09 -5.12
N ILE A 179 -1.30 5.18 -4.58
CA ILE A 179 -2.58 4.80 -5.16
C ILE A 179 -3.54 5.99 -5.20
N VAL A 180 -3.60 6.75 -4.11
CA VAL A 180 -4.44 7.95 -4.00
C VAL A 180 -3.91 9.07 -4.90
N TYR A 181 -2.59 9.26 -4.96
CA TYR A 181 -1.96 10.21 -5.86
C TYR A 181 -2.25 9.89 -7.33
N CYS A 182 -2.20 8.61 -7.72
CA CYS A 182 -2.63 8.16 -9.06
C CYS A 182 -4.11 8.50 -9.36
N ASN A 183 -4.99 8.51 -8.35
CA ASN A 183 -6.38 8.94 -8.52
C ASN A 183 -6.49 10.46 -8.63
N TYR A 184 -5.67 11.19 -7.88
CA TYR A 184 -5.55 12.65 -8.00
C TYR A 184 -5.16 13.05 -9.42
N LEU A 185 -4.12 12.43 -10.01
CA LEU A 185 -3.69 12.72 -11.38
C LEU A 185 -4.80 12.57 -12.44
N LYS A 186 -5.75 11.65 -12.22
CA LYS A 186 -6.88 11.41 -13.13
C LYS A 186 -8.07 12.35 -12.92
N THR A 187 -8.32 12.75 -11.68
CA THR A 187 -9.54 13.49 -11.30
C THR A 187 -9.30 14.97 -10.99
N GLN A 188 -8.04 15.34 -10.76
CA GLN A 188 -7.60 16.67 -10.28
C GLN A 188 -8.31 17.13 -9.00
N ASN A 189 -8.84 16.21 -8.20
CA ASN A 189 -9.54 16.54 -6.96
C ASN A 189 -8.55 16.74 -5.81
N ILE A 190 -8.45 17.98 -5.30
CA ILE A 190 -7.51 18.37 -4.25
C ILE A 190 -7.65 17.54 -2.95
N LYS A 191 -8.86 17.03 -2.64
CA LYS A 191 -9.06 16.18 -1.46
C LYS A 191 -8.22 14.91 -1.52
N LEU A 192 -8.02 14.36 -2.71
CA LEU A 192 -7.16 13.19 -2.92
C LEU A 192 -5.69 13.54 -2.71
N LEU A 193 -5.25 14.74 -3.09
CA LEU A 193 -3.89 15.19 -2.81
C LEU A 193 -3.66 15.31 -1.30
N ILE A 194 -4.64 15.85 -0.56
CA ILE A 194 -4.58 15.93 0.91
C ILE A 194 -4.49 14.52 1.51
N TYR A 195 -5.32 13.57 1.07
CA TYR A 195 -5.24 12.19 1.56
C TYR A 195 -3.91 11.52 1.22
N ALA A 196 -3.36 11.75 0.02
CA ALA A 196 -2.04 11.24 -0.35
C ALA A 196 -0.94 11.82 0.56
N ALA A 197 -1.01 13.12 0.87
CA ALA A 197 -0.08 13.78 1.78
C ALA A 197 -0.21 13.24 3.22
N VAL A 198 -1.43 13.00 3.71
CA VAL A 198 -1.65 12.39 5.03
C VAL A 198 -1.03 10.99 5.09
N PHE A 199 -1.26 10.15 4.08
CA PHE A 199 -0.63 8.83 4.03
C PHE A 199 0.89 8.91 3.91
N PHE A 200 1.42 9.86 3.14
CA PHE A 200 2.87 10.08 3.05
C PHE A 200 3.47 10.44 4.42
N ILE A 201 2.85 11.37 5.15
CA ILE A 201 3.28 11.73 6.51
C ILE A 201 3.25 10.52 7.43
N LEU A 202 2.17 9.72 7.41
CA LEU A 202 2.09 8.49 8.20
C LEU A 202 3.17 7.46 7.82
N SER A 203 3.55 7.39 6.55
CA SER A 203 4.65 6.55 6.07
C SER A 203 5.99 7.01 6.65
N CYS A 204 6.30 8.31 6.58
CA CYS A 204 7.51 8.90 7.17
C CYS A 204 7.57 8.73 8.69
N LEU A 205 6.42 8.83 9.36
CA LEU A 205 6.30 8.63 10.81
C LEU A 205 6.35 7.14 11.22
N SER A 206 6.27 6.21 10.27
CA SER A 206 6.50 4.78 10.49
C SER A 206 7.97 4.42 10.27
N LYS A 207 8.60 4.98 9.23
CA LYS A 207 10.05 4.90 8.94
C LYS A 207 10.50 6.07 8.07
N SER A 208 11.64 6.67 8.40
CA SER A 208 12.21 7.82 7.67
C SER A 208 12.56 7.53 6.20
N ALA A 209 12.78 6.26 5.84
CA ALA A 209 13.06 5.82 4.47
C ALA A 209 11.95 6.19 3.46
N ALA A 210 10.74 6.47 3.94
CA ALA A 210 9.61 6.86 3.09
C ALA A 210 9.75 8.24 2.41
N VAL A 211 10.73 9.07 2.82
CA VAL A 211 10.94 10.44 2.30
C VAL A 211 11.16 10.51 0.78
N VAL A 212 11.49 9.39 0.15
CA VAL A 212 11.71 9.28 -1.31
C VAL A 212 10.42 9.38 -2.15
N LEU A 213 9.24 9.44 -1.51
CA LEU A 213 7.96 9.59 -2.23
C LEU A 213 7.93 10.96 -2.96
N PRO A 214 7.60 11.00 -4.27
CA PRO A 214 7.65 12.22 -5.09
C PRO A 214 6.51 13.20 -4.84
#